data_AF-A0A4P6G1Y8-F1
#
_entry.id   AF-A0A4P6G1Y8-F1
#
_cell.length_a   1.000
_cell.length_b   1.000
_cell.length_c   1.000
_cell.angle_alpha   90.00
_cell.angle_beta   90.00
_cell.angle_gamma   90.00
#
_symmetry.space_group_name_H-M   'P 1'
#
loop_
_entity.id
_entity.type
_entity.pdbx_description
1 polymer ?
#
loop_
_entity_poly.entity_id
_entity_poly.type
_entity_poly.pdbx_seq_one_letter_code
_entity_poly.pdbx_strand_id
1 'polypeptide(L)'
;MASVLMFPTPFPDETITSLVTRYHQMSGGVGVRRTLVELFGAVTKSYASELPCYLTHLEAVSGCTGLVDNHTLLPYFEPFLSAEKAKRARELMQSSHPLGLKLELGITAAGFEKYRTRRYCTRCIAVDFAVCGVSYWHVCHQAAGVHICPNHHCYLHRVLAEPETGDFNQLFLPSDIIGREEGHAMRSQSEIHFCRLAELADIIDWGRCNRQSITRLLKGDYLHFVINRAGLISKGRVCASRLEEHFINSSSDYPGDYEFKRLFELHHGRVVWPLDLLRRRKSSHHPILFYTFLNCLGIDLKCLIEDCSDRVKYNSPPKSPALVESMEASDLEKNARRKSFSIAYADVPAKSTGDYTWLYRHDKDWLQSYISGHRKAPIVRDLVDWAKRDCELAERMCSAVAEIKAMPGPPVQISLAAICRVLSVPPDTFRHQRKLPKSARVIKNNLETRHDYQLRKLAWAARELKAEKINCTKSHLLRKSNIRVCCLSDHEIYRFI
;
A
#
# COMPACT_ATOMS: atom_id res chain seq x y z
N MET A 1 36.98 -11.12 -3.60
CA MET A 1 36.41 -10.06 -4.46
C MET A 1 37.39 -8.91 -4.46
N ALA A 2 37.58 -8.22 -5.58
CA ALA A 2 38.41 -7.02 -5.59
C ALA A 2 37.69 -5.92 -4.80
N SER A 3 38.33 -5.36 -3.77
CA SER A 3 37.81 -4.20 -3.05
C SER A 3 37.77 -3.01 -3.99
N VAL A 4 36.72 -2.19 -3.89
CA VAL A 4 36.66 -0.94 -4.65
C VAL A 4 37.65 0.07 -4.07
N LEU A 5 38.48 0.66 -4.92
CA LEU A 5 39.40 1.73 -4.52
C LEU A 5 38.58 2.98 -4.14
N MET A 6 38.93 3.62 -3.02
CA MET A 6 38.39 4.93 -2.62
C MET A 6 36.86 4.96 -2.36
N PHE A 7 36.29 3.94 -1.72
CA PHE A 7 34.89 3.99 -1.27
C PHE A 7 34.68 5.04 -0.16
N PRO A 8 33.65 5.90 -0.23
CA PRO A 8 33.41 6.93 0.77
C PRO A 8 33.07 6.33 2.14
N THR A 9 33.59 6.95 3.20
CA THR A 9 33.18 6.64 4.56
C THR A 9 31.70 7.02 4.76
N PRO A 10 30.86 6.11 5.29
CA PRO A 10 29.47 6.42 5.62
C PRO A 10 29.34 7.53 6.67
N PHE A 11 28.46 8.50 6.41
CA PHE A 11 28.11 9.52 7.40
C PHE A 11 26.97 9.07 8.33
N PRO A 12 26.86 9.63 9.54
CA PRO A 12 25.73 9.35 10.43
C PRO A 12 24.39 9.62 9.74
N ASP A 13 23.45 8.68 9.88
CA ASP A 13 22.12 8.75 9.26
C ASP A 13 22.11 8.86 7.73
N GLU A 14 23.21 8.53 7.04
CA GLU A 14 23.26 8.56 5.58
C GLU A 14 22.54 7.37 4.94
N THR A 15 21.73 7.57 3.91
CA THR A 15 21.11 6.44 3.18
C THR A 15 22.12 5.72 2.26
N ILE A 16 21.88 4.42 1.99
CA ILE A 16 22.67 3.67 0.98
C ILE A 16 22.63 4.35 -0.39
N THR A 17 21.49 4.94 -0.79
CA THR A 17 21.40 5.66 -2.07
C THR A 17 22.38 6.83 -2.13
N SER A 18 22.54 7.56 -1.02
CA SER A 18 23.52 8.66 -0.92
C SER A 18 24.96 8.15 -1.00
N LEU A 19 25.29 7.09 -0.27
CA LEU A 19 26.61 6.46 -0.31
C LEU A 19 27.02 6.02 -1.72
N VAL A 20 26.11 5.34 -2.42
CA VAL A 20 26.30 4.92 -3.81
C VAL A 20 26.48 6.12 -4.73
N THR A 21 25.73 7.20 -4.50
CA THR A 21 25.83 8.44 -5.28
C THR A 21 27.18 9.12 -5.08
N ARG A 22 27.64 9.24 -3.84
CA ARG A 22 28.98 9.80 -3.52
C ARG A 22 30.08 8.99 -4.17
N TYR A 23 30.03 7.65 -4.07
CA TYR A 23 30.99 6.78 -4.76
C TYR A 23 30.96 7.00 -6.27
N HIS A 24 29.76 7.11 -6.87
CA HIS A 24 29.62 7.36 -8.30
C HIS A 24 30.26 8.70 -8.72
N GLN A 25 30.04 9.76 -7.95
CA GLN A 25 30.62 11.07 -8.21
C GLN A 25 32.15 11.06 -8.02
N MET A 26 32.65 10.43 -6.95
CA MET A 26 34.08 10.33 -6.66
C MET A 26 34.85 9.48 -7.67
N SER A 27 34.22 8.43 -8.22
CA SER A 27 34.80 7.57 -9.25
C SER A 27 34.76 8.18 -10.66
N GLY A 28 34.36 9.45 -10.79
CA GLY A 28 34.31 10.16 -12.06
C GLY A 28 33.11 9.85 -12.94
N GLY A 29 32.06 9.21 -12.39
CA GLY A 29 30.77 9.06 -13.07
C GLY A 29 30.80 8.23 -14.36
N VAL A 30 31.77 7.32 -14.53
CA VAL A 30 32.06 6.59 -15.80
C VAL A 30 30.85 5.82 -16.34
N GLY A 31 29.85 5.53 -15.49
CA GLY A 31 28.51 5.15 -15.90
C GLY A 31 27.73 4.43 -14.80
N VAL A 32 26.44 4.76 -14.65
CA VAL A 32 25.56 4.19 -13.60
C VAL A 32 25.60 2.66 -13.59
N ARG A 33 25.52 2.04 -14.78
CA ARG A 33 25.56 0.58 -14.91
C ARG A 33 26.85 -0.01 -14.33
N ARG A 34 28.00 0.62 -14.59
CA ARG A 34 29.30 0.17 -14.11
C ARG A 34 29.38 0.28 -12.60
N THR A 35 28.99 1.42 -12.03
CA THR A 35 28.93 1.61 -10.58
C THR A 35 28.06 0.57 -9.89
N LEU A 36 26.88 0.26 -10.45
CA LEU A 36 25.99 -0.75 -9.84
C LEU A 36 26.58 -2.16 -9.91
N VAL A 37 27.24 -2.53 -11.00
CA VAL A 37 27.93 -3.82 -11.11
C VAL A 37 29.11 -3.90 -10.14
N GLU A 38 29.90 -2.84 -9.99
CA GLU A 38 31.01 -2.79 -9.02
C GLU A 38 30.52 -2.91 -7.58
N LEU A 39 29.46 -2.18 -7.21
CA LEU A 39 29.00 -2.12 -5.82
C LEU A 39 28.09 -3.28 -5.42
N PHE A 40 27.25 -3.78 -6.33
CA PHE A 40 26.22 -4.79 -6.01
C PHE A 40 26.40 -6.11 -6.76
N GLY A 41 27.39 -6.21 -7.67
CA GLY A 41 27.60 -7.38 -8.52
C GLY A 41 26.55 -7.52 -9.64
N ALA A 42 25.58 -6.62 -9.71
CA ALA A 42 24.48 -6.65 -10.66
C ALA A 42 23.88 -5.27 -10.90
N VAL A 43 23.24 -5.08 -12.05
CA VAL A 43 22.44 -3.89 -12.33
C VAL A 43 21.10 -4.05 -11.60
N THR A 44 20.95 -3.38 -10.47
CA THR A 44 19.78 -3.50 -9.59
C THR A 44 19.12 -2.15 -9.36
N LYS A 45 17.79 -2.13 -9.19
CA LYS A 45 17.05 -0.94 -8.73
C LYS A 45 17.02 -0.82 -7.20
N SER A 46 17.53 -1.83 -6.50
CA SER A 46 17.34 -1.96 -5.06
C SER A 46 18.02 -0.86 -4.26
N TYR A 47 19.13 -0.30 -4.75
CA TYR A 47 19.86 0.79 -4.09
C TYR A 47 19.02 2.06 -3.88
N ALA A 48 17.98 2.29 -4.69
CA ALA A 48 17.06 3.43 -4.58
C ALA A 48 15.88 3.17 -3.61
N SER A 49 15.84 1.98 -3.00
CA SER A 49 14.89 1.62 -1.95
C SER A 49 15.40 2.13 -0.60
N GLU A 50 14.48 2.52 0.28
CA GLU A 50 14.75 2.71 1.72
C GLU A 50 15.16 1.41 2.43
N LEU A 51 14.89 0.29 1.76
CA LEU A 51 15.20 -1.07 2.17
C LEU A 51 15.99 -1.74 1.03
N PRO A 52 17.27 -1.38 0.85
CA PRO A 52 18.13 -1.92 -0.19
C PRO A 52 18.53 -3.36 0.11
N CYS A 53 18.69 -4.15 -0.95
CA CYS A 53 19.22 -5.51 -0.95
C CYS A 53 20.65 -5.54 -1.49
N TYR A 54 21.24 -6.73 -1.62
CA TYR A 54 22.62 -6.95 -2.08
C TYR A 54 23.67 -6.38 -1.11
N LEU A 55 23.29 -6.19 0.16
CA LEU A 55 24.15 -5.52 1.13
C LEU A 55 25.39 -6.33 1.49
N THR A 56 25.33 -7.67 1.46
CA THR A 56 26.51 -8.51 1.66
C THR A 56 27.59 -8.23 0.61
N HIS A 57 27.20 -8.03 -0.65
CA HIS A 57 28.15 -7.69 -1.70
C HIS A 57 28.71 -6.28 -1.48
N LEU A 58 27.83 -5.32 -1.16
CA LEU A 58 28.24 -3.93 -0.89
C LEU A 58 29.24 -3.85 0.28
N GLU A 59 28.95 -4.53 1.40
CA GLU A 59 29.85 -4.61 2.57
C GLU A 59 31.18 -5.28 2.19
N ALA A 60 31.15 -6.36 1.41
CA ALA A 60 32.37 -7.06 0.98
C ALA A 60 33.29 -6.20 0.08
N VAL A 61 32.73 -5.38 -0.81
CA VAL A 61 33.55 -4.53 -1.70
C VAL A 61 34.00 -3.23 -1.05
N SER A 62 33.14 -2.64 -0.20
CA SER A 62 33.39 -1.36 0.47
C SER A 62 34.19 -1.47 1.77
N GLY A 63 34.18 -2.65 2.41
CA GLY A 63 34.73 -2.83 3.77
C GLY A 63 33.85 -2.24 4.87
N CYS A 64 32.69 -1.67 4.54
CA CYS A 64 31.73 -1.15 5.53
C CYS A 64 31.01 -2.31 6.23
N THR A 65 30.57 -2.08 7.47
CA THR A 65 29.78 -3.06 8.24
C THR A 65 28.58 -2.38 8.90
N GLY A 66 27.53 -3.16 9.19
CA GLY A 66 26.35 -2.65 9.88
C GLY A 66 25.48 -1.75 9.00
N LEU A 67 25.56 -1.90 7.67
CA LEU A 67 24.83 -1.04 6.73
C LEU A 67 23.31 -1.12 6.93
N VAL A 68 22.81 -2.31 7.24
CA VAL A 68 21.38 -2.54 7.51
C VAL A 68 20.87 -1.68 8.67
N ASP A 69 21.62 -1.61 9.77
CA ASP A 69 21.16 -0.99 11.01
C ASP A 69 21.27 0.54 11.00
N ASN A 70 22.26 1.09 10.28
CA ASN A 70 22.57 2.53 10.35
C ASN A 70 22.17 3.31 9.08
N HIS A 71 22.00 2.64 7.94
CA HIS A 71 21.87 3.29 6.62
C HIS A 71 20.59 2.88 5.87
N THR A 72 19.63 2.24 6.54
CA THR A 72 18.34 1.80 5.97
C THR A 72 17.18 2.09 6.91
N LEU A 73 15.94 1.96 6.40
CA LEU A 73 14.74 2.03 7.23
C LEU A 73 14.35 0.70 7.89
N LEU A 74 15.12 -0.38 7.79
CA LEU A 74 14.76 -1.61 8.49
C LEU A 74 14.54 -1.40 10.00
N PRO A 75 15.34 -0.59 10.71
CA PRO A 75 15.11 -0.29 12.12
C PRO A 75 13.75 0.32 12.45
N TYR A 76 13.14 1.05 11.51
CA TYR A 76 11.80 1.61 11.67
C TYR A 76 10.72 0.52 11.65
N PHE A 77 10.92 -0.56 10.88
CA PHE A 77 9.98 -1.68 10.79
C PHE A 77 10.18 -2.74 11.87
N GLU A 78 11.42 -2.99 12.26
CA GLU A 78 11.83 -4.14 13.07
C GLU A 78 11.04 -4.34 14.39
N PRO A 79 10.70 -3.29 15.17
CA PRO A 79 9.94 -3.47 16.41
C PRO A 79 8.56 -4.12 16.22
N PHE A 80 7.99 -4.01 15.02
CA PHE A 80 6.65 -4.46 14.66
C PHE A 80 6.62 -5.82 13.96
N LEU A 81 7.78 -6.46 13.82
CA LEU A 81 7.95 -7.77 13.22
C LEU A 81 8.10 -8.86 14.30
N SER A 82 7.73 -10.10 13.96
CA SER A 82 8.17 -11.23 14.78
C SER A 82 9.67 -11.46 14.58
N ALA A 83 10.31 -12.17 15.51
CA ALA A 83 11.74 -12.48 15.44
C ALA A 83 12.10 -13.21 14.13
N GLU A 84 11.25 -14.12 13.68
CA GLU A 84 11.41 -14.88 12.44
C GLU A 84 11.33 -13.97 11.22
N LYS A 85 10.35 -13.05 11.19
CA LYS A 85 10.19 -12.09 10.09
C LYS A 85 11.32 -11.08 10.03
N ALA A 86 11.76 -10.58 11.18
CA ALA A 86 12.89 -9.66 11.28
C ALA A 86 14.18 -10.32 10.76
N LYS A 87 14.45 -11.57 11.18
CA LYS A 87 15.58 -12.37 10.69
C LYS A 87 15.50 -12.56 9.17
N ARG A 88 14.35 -12.98 8.66
CA ARG A 88 14.14 -13.19 7.22
C ARG A 88 14.29 -11.89 6.42
N ALA A 89 13.82 -10.76 6.93
CA ALA A 89 13.99 -9.47 6.28
C ALA A 89 15.48 -9.09 6.15
N ARG A 90 16.27 -9.31 7.21
CA ARG A 90 17.74 -9.11 7.17
C ARG A 90 18.42 -10.03 6.16
N GLU A 91 18.06 -11.31 6.14
CA GLU A 91 18.58 -12.29 5.16
C GLU A 91 18.26 -11.87 3.72
N LEU A 92 17.04 -11.39 3.45
CA LEU A 92 16.65 -10.89 2.12
C LEU A 92 17.44 -9.64 1.72
N MET A 93 17.68 -8.70 2.63
CA MET A 93 18.50 -7.51 2.37
C MET A 93 19.98 -7.85 2.12
N GLN A 94 20.47 -8.91 2.74
CA GLN A 94 21.81 -9.44 2.51
C GLN A 94 21.92 -10.23 1.20
N SER A 95 20.83 -10.85 0.75
CA SER A 95 20.80 -11.67 -0.46
C SER A 95 20.82 -10.88 -1.76
N SER A 96 21.14 -11.56 -2.86
CA SER A 96 20.98 -11.10 -4.24
C SER A 96 19.56 -11.32 -4.80
N HIS A 97 18.60 -11.72 -3.96
CA HIS A 97 17.22 -12.02 -4.37
C HIS A 97 16.22 -11.13 -3.63
N PRO A 98 15.97 -9.89 -4.11
CA PRO A 98 15.18 -8.88 -3.39
C PRO A 98 13.67 -9.17 -3.35
N LEU A 99 13.19 -10.24 -3.98
CA LEU A 99 11.77 -10.53 -4.12
C LEU A 99 11.15 -10.90 -2.76
N GLY A 100 10.02 -10.29 -2.45
CA GLY A 100 9.23 -10.63 -1.26
C GLY A 100 9.56 -9.83 0.01
N LEU A 101 10.62 -9.01 0.04
CA LEU A 101 10.97 -8.21 1.23
C LEU A 101 9.81 -7.28 1.66
N LYS A 102 9.24 -6.53 0.70
CA LYS A 102 8.11 -5.63 0.95
C LYS A 102 6.85 -6.36 1.41
N LEU A 103 6.65 -7.59 0.94
CA LEU A 103 5.54 -8.45 1.37
C LEU A 103 5.74 -8.90 2.82
N GLU A 104 6.96 -9.32 3.17
CA GLU A 104 7.34 -9.75 4.53
C GLU A 104 7.15 -8.62 5.55
N LEU A 105 7.50 -7.39 5.16
CA LEU A 105 7.34 -6.18 5.96
C LEU A 105 5.89 -5.63 5.97
N GLY A 106 4.96 -6.25 5.23
CA GLY A 106 3.56 -5.81 5.17
C GLY A 106 3.32 -4.50 4.43
N ILE A 107 4.34 -3.96 3.74
CA ILE A 107 4.31 -2.68 3.04
C ILE A 107 3.27 -2.70 1.91
N THR A 108 3.25 -3.78 1.11
CA THR A 108 2.34 -3.92 -0.04
C THR A 108 0.87 -3.92 0.38
N ALA A 109 0.52 -4.61 1.48
CA ALA A 109 -0.84 -4.62 2.01
C ALA A 109 -1.22 -3.27 2.64
N ALA A 110 -0.26 -2.59 3.25
CA ALA A 110 -0.46 -1.30 3.89
C ALA A 110 -0.66 -0.16 2.89
N GLY A 111 -0.21 -0.30 1.63
CA GLY A 111 -0.52 0.58 0.50
C GLY A 111 -0.16 2.07 0.66
N PHE A 112 0.87 2.34 1.46
CA PHE A 112 1.48 3.67 1.61
C PHE A 112 2.51 3.99 0.51
N GLU A 113 2.98 3.00 -0.25
CA GLU A 113 4.05 3.16 -1.25
C GLU A 113 3.76 4.22 -2.32
N LYS A 114 2.48 4.40 -2.67
CA LYS A 114 2.06 5.41 -3.66
C LYS A 114 2.31 6.86 -3.23
N TYR A 115 2.57 7.09 -1.93
CA TYR A 115 2.85 8.42 -1.37
C TYR A 115 4.34 8.63 -1.07
N ARG A 116 5.18 7.65 -1.39
CA ARG A 116 6.62 7.70 -1.15
C ARG A 116 7.23 8.82 -2.01
N THR A 117 8.03 9.66 -1.36
CA THR A 117 8.77 10.76 -1.98
C THR A 117 10.12 10.87 -1.26
N ARG A 118 11.17 11.28 -1.98
CA ARG A 118 12.44 11.61 -1.32
C ARG A 118 12.32 12.96 -0.66
N ARG A 119 12.83 13.06 0.56
CA ARG A 119 12.67 14.28 1.38
C ARG A 119 14.00 14.79 1.89
N TYR A 120 14.13 16.11 1.96
CA TYR A 120 15.33 16.77 2.45
C TYR A 120 15.00 18.04 3.25
N CYS A 121 15.96 18.45 4.08
CA CYS A 121 15.91 19.67 4.88
C CYS A 121 17.02 20.62 4.38
N THR A 122 16.68 21.86 4.02
CA THR A 122 17.66 22.87 3.58
C THR A 122 18.65 23.23 4.68
N ARG A 123 18.23 23.19 5.95
CA ARG A 123 19.12 23.40 7.11
C ARG A 123 20.09 22.23 7.31
N CYS A 124 19.64 20.99 7.16
CA CYS A 124 20.55 19.83 7.17
C CYS A 124 21.60 19.98 6.07
N ILE A 125 21.22 20.37 4.86
CA ILE A 125 22.18 20.56 3.77
C ILE A 125 23.28 21.57 4.15
N ALA A 126 22.91 22.71 4.74
CA ALA A 126 23.88 23.70 5.20
C ALA A 126 24.83 23.14 6.26
N VAL A 127 24.31 22.37 7.22
CA VAL A 127 25.12 21.70 8.26
C VAL A 127 26.03 20.63 7.65
N ASP A 128 25.50 19.81 6.74
CA ASP A 128 26.24 18.73 6.07
C ASP A 128 27.43 19.31 5.27
N PHE A 129 27.24 20.44 4.57
CA PHE A 129 28.34 21.13 3.90
C PHE A 129 29.39 21.66 4.87
N ALA A 130 28.95 22.26 5.99
CA ALA A 130 29.87 22.83 6.98
C ALA A 130 30.70 21.74 7.68
N VAL A 131 30.13 20.56 7.93
CA VAL A 131 30.76 19.48 8.71
C VAL A 131 31.46 18.46 7.82
N CYS A 132 30.79 18.02 6.77
CA CYS A 132 31.21 16.89 5.93
C CYS A 132 31.72 17.32 4.55
N GLY A 133 31.53 18.59 4.17
CA GLY A 133 31.89 19.13 2.86
C GLY A 133 30.94 18.73 1.71
N VAL A 134 29.94 17.90 1.99
CA VAL A 134 28.97 17.42 1.00
C VAL A 134 27.64 17.10 1.68
N SER A 135 26.53 17.45 1.02
CA SER A 135 25.19 17.10 1.51
C SER A 135 24.80 15.67 1.17
N TYR A 136 23.96 15.06 2.00
CA TYR A 136 23.56 13.67 1.80
C TYR A 136 22.09 13.42 2.16
N TRP A 137 21.53 12.33 1.63
CA TRP A 137 20.17 11.92 1.97
C TRP A 137 20.14 11.29 3.36
N HIS A 138 19.47 11.94 4.30
CA HIS A 138 19.27 11.46 5.68
C HIS A 138 18.19 10.38 5.73
N VAL A 139 18.43 9.29 6.48
CA VAL A 139 17.50 8.16 6.66
C VAL A 139 16.25 8.61 7.40
N CYS A 140 16.40 9.44 8.45
CA CYS A 140 15.27 9.95 9.24
C CYS A 140 14.20 10.63 8.38
N HIS A 141 14.62 11.42 7.38
CA HIS A 141 13.72 12.15 6.49
C HIS A 141 12.88 11.23 5.60
N GLN A 142 13.34 9.99 5.33
CA GLN A 142 12.65 9.09 4.40
C GLN A 142 11.54 8.26 5.06
N ALA A 143 11.45 8.25 6.40
CA ALA A 143 10.44 7.46 7.09
C ALA A 143 9.01 7.98 6.81
N ALA A 144 8.05 7.06 6.65
CA ALA A 144 6.66 7.42 6.46
C ALA A 144 6.11 8.13 7.71
N GLY A 145 5.40 9.23 7.53
CA GLY A 145 4.94 10.11 8.61
C GLY A 145 5.91 11.24 8.97
N VAL A 146 7.18 11.19 8.52
CA VAL A 146 8.15 12.26 8.75
C VAL A 146 8.06 13.32 7.65
N HIS A 147 7.41 14.43 7.96
CA HIS A 147 7.28 15.61 7.08
C HIS A 147 7.94 16.86 7.64
N ILE A 148 8.31 16.82 8.91
CA ILE A 148 9.11 17.82 9.61
C ILE A 148 10.48 17.21 9.89
N CYS A 149 11.55 17.99 9.73
CA CYS A 149 12.89 17.57 10.11
C CYS A 149 12.98 17.44 11.65
N PRO A 150 13.30 16.27 12.22
CA PRO A 150 13.42 16.11 13.67
C PRO A 150 14.60 16.89 14.27
N ASN A 151 15.61 17.23 13.46
CA ASN A 151 16.79 17.99 13.92
C ASN A 151 16.58 19.51 13.89
N HIS A 152 15.77 20.01 12.96
CA HIS A 152 15.66 21.44 12.66
C HIS A 152 14.24 22.01 12.79
N HIS A 153 13.26 21.15 13.04
CA HIS A 153 11.83 21.47 13.14
C HIS A 153 11.38 22.44 12.03
N CYS A 154 11.60 22.04 10.78
CA CYS A 154 11.10 22.74 9.61
C CYS A 154 10.51 21.74 8.62
N TYR A 155 9.59 22.18 7.75
CA TYR A 155 9.05 21.33 6.71
C TYR A 155 10.15 20.77 5.81
N LEU A 156 10.03 19.47 5.52
CA LEU A 156 10.87 18.81 4.55
C LEU A 156 10.40 19.16 3.13
N HIS A 157 11.36 19.51 2.28
CA HIS A 157 11.15 19.62 0.84
C HIS A 157 11.09 18.22 0.23
N ARG A 158 10.36 18.09 -0.86
CA ARG A 158 10.12 16.82 -1.54
C ARG A 158 10.67 16.85 -2.95
N VAL A 159 11.17 15.71 -3.38
CA VAL A 159 11.48 15.44 -4.78
C VAL A 159 10.43 14.46 -5.29
N LEU A 160 9.66 14.89 -6.29
CA LEU A 160 8.69 14.02 -6.95
C LEU A 160 9.43 13.10 -7.92
N ALA A 161 9.08 11.83 -7.92
CA ALA A 161 9.62 10.89 -8.89
C ALA A 161 9.15 11.26 -10.31
N GLU A 162 10.06 11.19 -11.29
CA GLU A 162 9.69 11.38 -12.68
C GLU A 162 8.69 10.29 -13.12
N PRO A 163 7.56 10.63 -13.77
CA PRO A 163 6.52 9.66 -14.14
C PRO A 163 7.00 8.53 -15.05
N GLU A 164 8.00 8.79 -15.90
CA GLU A 164 8.45 7.86 -16.95
C GLU A 164 9.60 6.94 -16.51
N THR A 165 10.48 7.44 -15.63
CA THR A 165 11.73 6.77 -15.23
C THR A 165 11.71 6.29 -13.77
N GLY A 166 10.84 6.88 -12.93
CA GLY A 166 10.87 6.76 -11.48
C GLY A 166 12.18 7.28 -10.87
N ASP A 167 12.45 6.95 -9.61
CA ASP A 167 13.71 7.26 -8.90
C ASP A 167 14.97 6.55 -9.47
N PHE A 168 14.82 5.83 -10.60
CA PHE A 168 15.86 4.96 -11.14
C PHE A 168 16.82 5.74 -12.05
N ASN A 169 18.13 5.47 -11.92
CA ASN A 169 19.24 6.16 -12.62
C ASN A 169 19.51 7.61 -12.18
N GLN A 170 18.90 8.06 -11.09
CA GLN A 170 19.12 9.38 -10.54
C GLN A 170 20.09 9.32 -9.35
N LEU A 171 21.38 9.36 -9.66
CA LEU A 171 22.48 9.46 -8.67
C LEU A 171 22.79 10.94 -8.42
N PHE A 172 21.87 11.60 -7.70
CA PHE A 172 22.04 12.98 -7.24
C PHE A 172 22.00 13.06 -5.71
N LEU A 173 22.69 14.05 -5.18
CA LEU A 173 22.63 14.46 -3.78
C LEU A 173 21.62 15.60 -3.60
N PRO A 174 21.17 15.89 -2.37
CA PRO A 174 20.20 16.95 -2.13
C PRO A 174 20.64 18.31 -2.70
N SER A 175 21.93 18.63 -2.60
CA SER A 175 22.53 19.85 -3.15
C SER A 175 22.42 19.99 -4.67
N ASP A 176 22.37 18.88 -5.40
CA ASP A 176 22.36 18.89 -6.88
C ASP A 176 21.00 19.36 -7.44
N ILE A 177 19.99 19.43 -6.58
CA ILE A 177 18.61 19.81 -6.94
C ILE A 177 18.28 21.23 -6.46
N ILE A 178 19.11 21.81 -5.59
CA ILE A 178 18.91 23.20 -5.14
C ILE A 178 19.03 24.13 -6.35
N GLY A 179 17.89 24.68 -6.79
CA GLY A 179 17.81 25.60 -7.92
C GLY A 179 17.23 25.01 -9.22
N ARG A 180 16.98 23.69 -9.28
CA ARG A 180 16.09 23.11 -10.31
C ARG A 180 14.65 23.23 -9.81
N GLU A 181 13.76 23.70 -10.66
CA GLU A 181 12.40 24.15 -10.32
C GLU A 181 11.64 23.25 -9.32
N GLU A 182 11.03 23.90 -8.33
CA GLU A 182 9.97 23.42 -7.43
C GLU A 182 10.28 22.22 -6.52
N GLY A 183 11.20 22.41 -5.56
CA GLY A 183 11.08 21.72 -4.27
C GLY A 183 9.78 22.14 -3.59
N HIS A 184 8.66 21.48 -3.91
CA HIS A 184 7.35 21.80 -3.34
C HIS A 184 7.39 21.62 -1.82
N ALA A 185 7.46 22.73 -1.08
CA ALA A 185 7.10 22.76 0.32
C ALA A 185 5.67 22.24 0.47
N MET A 186 5.36 21.62 1.62
CA MET A 186 3.98 21.22 1.90
C MET A 186 3.02 22.40 1.70
N ARG A 187 1.97 22.17 0.90
CA ARG A 187 0.96 23.19 0.54
C ARG A 187 0.12 23.69 1.73
N SER A 188 0.24 23.06 2.90
CA SER A 188 -0.58 23.34 4.07
C SER A 188 0.28 23.92 5.19
N GLN A 189 0.18 25.24 5.38
CA GLN A 189 0.84 26.01 6.45
C GLN A 189 -0.09 26.20 7.67
N SER A 190 -0.84 25.16 8.04
CA SER A 190 -1.59 25.19 9.30
C SER A 190 -0.62 25.00 10.44
N GLU A 191 -0.59 25.94 11.39
CA GLU A 191 0.24 25.84 12.60
C GLU A 191 -0.08 24.57 13.40
N ILE A 192 -1.36 24.16 13.42
CA ILE A 192 -1.81 22.91 14.06
C ILE A 192 -1.16 21.70 13.37
N HIS A 193 -1.19 21.65 12.03
CA HIS A 193 -0.56 20.56 11.30
C HIS A 193 0.95 20.53 11.54
N PHE A 194 1.60 21.71 11.59
CA PHE A 194 3.03 21.79 11.86
C PHE A 194 3.37 21.16 13.22
N CYS A 195 2.70 21.59 14.29
CA CYS A 195 2.96 21.08 15.64
C CYS A 195 2.73 19.56 15.71
N ARG A 196 1.60 19.08 15.16
CA ARG A 196 1.27 17.66 15.16
C ARG A 196 2.30 16.82 14.40
N LEU A 197 2.72 17.30 13.22
CA LEU A 197 3.71 16.60 12.40
C LEU A 197 5.13 16.68 12.97
N ALA A 198 5.47 17.73 13.73
CA ALA A 198 6.73 17.86 14.44
C ALA A 198 6.82 16.81 15.56
N GLU A 199 5.80 16.72 16.42
CA GLU A 199 5.71 15.67 17.45
C GLU A 199 5.80 14.27 16.85
N LEU A 200 5.09 14.04 15.74
CA LEU A 200 5.11 12.75 15.03
C LEU A 200 6.51 12.43 14.49
N ALA A 201 7.21 13.40 13.93
CA ALA A 201 8.57 13.22 13.42
C ALA A 201 9.54 12.84 14.54
N ASP A 202 9.44 13.51 15.70
CA ASP A 202 10.30 13.29 16.86
C ASP A 202 10.14 11.88 17.44
N ILE A 203 8.89 11.42 17.63
CA ILE A 203 8.64 10.07 18.16
C ILE A 203 9.05 8.97 17.16
N ILE A 204 8.90 9.22 15.86
CA ILE A 204 9.32 8.28 14.81
C ILE A 204 10.85 8.15 14.79
N ASP A 205 11.55 9.29 14.77
CA ASP A 205 13.01 9.28 14.69
C ASP A 205 13.62 8.65 15.95
N TRP A 206 13.13 9.05 17.12
CA TRP A 206 13.55 8.44 18.38
C TRP A 206 13.25 6.93 18.42
N GLY A 207 12.05 6.52 18.00
CA GLY A 207 11.64 5.11 18.00
C GLY A 207 12.47 4.24 17.06
N ARG A 208 12.85 4.77 15.90
CA ARG A 208 13.79 4.12 14.96
C ARG A 208 15.18 3.93 15.58
N CYS A 209 15.68 4.93 16.30
CA CYS A 209 16.96 4.86 17.00
C CYS A 209 16.91 3.97 18.26
N ASN A 210 15.73 3.80 18.87
CA ASN A 210 15.53 3.09 20.14
C ASN A 210 14.65 1.84 20.01
N ARG A 211 14.91 1.01 18.98
CA ARG A 211 14.14 -0.20 18.65
C ARG A 211 13.80 -1.09 19.83
N GLN A 212 14.79 -1.38 20.68
CA GLN A 212 14.62 -2.27 21.82
C GLN A 212 13.64 -1.69 22.85
N SER A 213 13.59 -0.38 23.00
CA SER A 213 12.62 0.32 23.85
C SER A 213 11.21 0.16 23.29
N ILE A 214 11.03 0.39 21.98
CA ILE A 214 9.73 0.19 21.31
C ILE A 214 9.28 -1.28 21.39
N THR A 215 10.17 -2.24 21.11
CA THR A 215 9.84 -3.67 21.24
C THR A 215 9.41 -4.03 22.67
N ARG A 216 10.05 -3.44 23.69
CA ARG A 216 9.66 -3.65 25.10
C ARG A 216 8.26 -3.11 25.38
N LEU A 217 7.94 -1.90 24.91
CA LEU A 217 6.60 -1.32 25.04
C LEU A 217 5.54 -2.19 24.36
N LEU A 218 5.81 -2.64 23.13
CA LEU A 218 4.88 -3.51 22.39
C LEU A 218 4.61 -4.83 23.13
N LYS A 219 5.62 -5.41 23.78
CA LYS A 219 5.46 -6.59 24.65
C LYS A 219 4.66 -6.32 25.92
N GLY A 220 4.58 -5.06 26.35
CA GLY A 220 3.82 -4.60 27.53
C GLY A 220 2.38 -4.20 27.25
N ASP A 221 1.83 -4.53 26.07
CA ASP A 221 0.51 -4.10 25.61
C ASP A 221 0.33 -2.56 25.66
N TYR A 222 1.37 -1.82 25.27
CA TYR A 222 1.44 -0.35 25.40
C TYR A 222 0.27 0.40 24.76
N LEU A 223 -0.27 -0.05 23.63
CA LEU A 223 -1.45 0.58 23.03
C LEU A 223 -2.66 0.58 24.00
N HIS A 224 -2.87 -0.50 24.75
CA HIS A 224 -3.93 -0.55 25.76
C HIS A 224 -3.60 0.35 26.97
N PHE A 225 -2.32 0.46 27.34
CA PHE A 225 -1.88 1.40 28.38
C PHE A 225 -2.24 2.84 28.01
N VAL A 226 -1.93 3.25 26.77
CA VAL A 226 -2.22 4.60 26.27
C VAL A 226 -3.73 4.87 26.18
N ILE A 227 -4.52 3.92 25.67
CA ILE A 227 -6.00 4.03 25.64
C ILE A 227 -6.57 4.13 27.06
N ASN A 228 -6.03 3.37 28.01
CA ASN A 228 -6.45 3.44 29.41
C ASN A 228 -6.14 4.82 30.01
N ARG A 229 -4.92 5.34 29.75
CA ARG A 229 -4.49 6.68 30.16
C ARG A 229 -5.39 7.78 29.57
N ALA A 230 -5.88 7.59 28.34
CA ALA A 230 -6.84 8.49 27.68
C ALA A 230 -8.30 8.32 28.17
N GLY A 231 -8.57 7.43 29.12
CA GLY A 231 -9.92 7.21 29.65
C GLY A 231 -10.89 6.54 28.67
N LEU A 232 -10.36 5.80 27.68
CA LEU A 232 -11.12 5.14 26.61
C LEU A 232 -11.39 3.65 26.90
N ILE A 233 -11.01 3.16 28.09
CA ILE A 233 -11.37 1.84 28.61
C ILE A 233 -12.46 1.98 29.66
N SER A 234 -13.53 1.19 29.53
CA SER A 234 -14.60 1.08 30.54
C SER A 234 -14.82 -0.38 30.90
N LYS A 235 -14.81 -0.70 32.20
CA LYS A 235 -14.97 -2.07 32.72
C LYS A 235 -14.04 -3.10 32.04
N GLY A 236 -12.80 -2.70 31.77
CA GLY A 236 -11.79 -3.55 31.09
C GLY A 236 -12.02 -3.79 29.59
N ARG A 237 -12.94 -3.05 28.96
CA ARG A 237 -13.19 -3.11 27.51
C ARG A 237 -12.94 -1.76 26.86
N VAL A 238 -12.35 -1.77 25.67
CA VAL A 238 -12.16 -0.56 24.86
C VAL A 238 -13.53 -0.05 24.39
N CYS A 239 -13.80 1.23 24.62
CA CYS A 239 -15.02 1.87 24.13
C CYS A 239 -14.84 2.21 22.64
N ALA A 240 -15.25 1.29 21.75
CA ALA A 240 -15.03 1.42 20.31
C ALA A 240 -15.61 2.70 19.72
N SER A 241 -16.81 3.13 20.13
CA SER A 241 -17.43 4.36 19.63
C SER A 241 -16.64 5.62 20.00
N ARG A 242 -16.21 5.75 21.27
CA ARG A 242 -15.40 6.89 21.73
C ARG A 242 -14.02 6.90 21.08
N LEU A 243 -13.43 5.72 20.83
CA LEU A 243 -12.17 5.62 20.11
C LEU A 243 -12.35 6.04 18.64
N GLU A 244 -13.38 5.55 17.95
CA GLU A 244 -13.68 5.95 16.57
C GLU A 244 -13.91 7.46 16.47
N GLU A 245 -14.71 8.05 17.37
CA GLU A 245 -14.96 9.48 17.45
C GLU A 245 -13.67 10.28 17.69
N HIS A 246 -12.83 9.83 18.61
CA HIS A 246 -11.53 10.47 18.88
C HIS A 246 -10.67 10.55 17.61
N PHE A 247 -10.53 9.45 16.87
CA PHE A 247 -9.72 9.42 15.66
C PHE A 247 -10.34 10.19 14.48
N ILE A 248 -11.67 10.29 14.40
CA ILE A 248 -12.34 11.18 13.45
C ILE A 248 -12.03 12.64 13.79
N ASN A 249 -12.13 13.03 15.06
CA ASN A 249 -11.82 14.39 15.50
C ASN A 249 -10.34 14.72 15.30
N SER A 250 -9.43 13.78 15.59
CA SER A 250 -8.00 13.98 15.32
C SER A 250 -7.66 14.13 13.85
N SER A 251 -8.53 13.71 12.91
CA SER A 251 -8.22 13.81 11.48
C SER A 251 -8.03 15.25 10.99
N SER A 252 -8.64 16.24 11.66
CA SER A 252 -8.46 17.66 11.34
C SER A 252 -7.08 18.21 11.72
N ASP A 253 -6.34 17.50 12.59
CA ASP A 253 -4.98 17.90 12.99
C ASP A 253 -3.92 17.48 11.96
N TYR A 254 -4.32 16.75 10.91
CA TYR A 254 -3.44 16.23 9.88
C TYR A 254 -3.84 16.75 8.49
N PRO A 255 -2.87 16.89 7.57
CA PRO A 255 -3.17 17.27 6.19
C PRO A 255 -4.01 16.20 5.48
N GLY A 256 -4.98 16.61 4.67
CA GLY A 256 -5.84 15.71 3.87
C GLY A 256 -5.16 15.06 2.66
N ASP A 257 -3.83 15.12 2.58
CA ASP A 257 -3.01 14.67 1.45
C ASP A 257 -1.99 13.59 1.90
N TYR A 258 -1.24 13.05 0.93
CA TYR A 258 -0.15 12.10 1.17
C TYR A 258 -0.60 10.83 1.93
N GLU A 259 0.24 10.25 2.78
CA GLU A 259 -0.10 9.07 3.58
C GLU A 259 -1.26 9.33 4.58
N PHE A 260 -1.47 10.57 5.02
CA PHE A 260 -2.52 10.94 5.97
C PHE A 260 -3.92 10.83 5.37
N LYS A 261 -4.06 11.13 4.07
CA LYS A 261 -5.29 10.84 3.32
C LYS A 261 -5.74 9.39 3.46
N ARG A 262 -4.79 8.45 3.47
CA ARG A 262 -5.07 7.03 3.65
C ARG A 262 -5.30 6.67 5.12
N LEU A 263 -4.54 7.27 6.04
CA LEU A 263 -4.71 7.03 7.48
C LEU A 263 -6.10 7.42 7.96
N PHE A 264 -6.66 8.52 7.45
CA PHE A 264 -7.96 9.03 7.86
C PHE A 264 -9.07 8.80 6.81
N GLU A 265 -8.87 7.84 5.91
CA GLU A 265 -9.91 7.45 4.95
C GLU A 265 -11.12 6.85 5.69
N LEU A 266 -12.30 7.44 5.46
CA LEU A 266 -13.54 7.01 6.11
C LEU A 266 -14.16 5.84 5.33
N HIS A 267 -14.36 4.71 6.02
CA HIS A 267 -15.14 3.59 5.52
C HIS A 267 -16.44 3.48 6.32
N HIS A 268 -17.57 3.67 5.67
CA HIS A 268 -18.89 3.72 6.32
C HIS A 268 -18.94 4.73 7.48
N GLY A 269 -18.28 5.88 7.32
CA GLY A 269 -18.22 6.96 8.31
C GLY A 269 -17.26 6.72 9.48
N ARG A 270 -16.34 5.75 9.37
CA ARG A 270 -15.42 5.38 10.45
C ARG A 270 -13.98 5.23 9.97
N VAL A 271 -13.03 5.51 10.86
CA VAL A 271 -11.61 5.18 10.67
C VAL A 271 -11.37 3.76 11.21
N VAL A 272 -11.03 2.82 10.33
CA VAL A 272 -11.07 1.37 10.66
C VAL A 272 -9.78 0.85 11.31
N TRP A 273 -8.62 1.37 10.89
CA TRP A 273 -7.32 0.82 11.28
C TRP A 273 -7.01 0.89 12.79
N PRO A 274 -7.47 1.86 13.60
CA PRO A 274 -7.12 1.92 15.02
C PRO A 274 -7.62 0.69 15.78
N LEU A 275 -8.85 0.25 15.52
CA LEU A 275 -9.41 -0.96 16.11
C LEU A 275 -8.72 -2.23 15.58
N ASP A 276 -8.31 -2.23 14.32
CA ASP A 276 -7.57 -3.35 13.74
C ASP A 276 -6.16 -3.50 14.32
N LEU A 277 -5.50 -2.38 14.66
CA LEU A 277 -4.19 -2.37 15.30
C LEU A 277 -4.22 -2.99 16.70
N LEU A 278 -5.33 -2.85 17.43
CA LEU A 278 -5.51 -3.44 18.77
C LEU A 278 -5.79 -4.94 18.73
N ARG A 279 -6.27 -5.46 17.61
CA ARG A 279 -6.52 -6.89 17.46
C ARG A 279 -5.19 -7.62 17.36
N ARG A 280 -4.99 -8.66 18.19
CA ARG A 280 -3.88 -9.61 18.03
C ARG A 280 -4.02 -10.34 16.69
N ARG A 281 -3.46 -9.77 15.62
CA ARG A 281 -3.35 -10.42 14.31
C ARG A 281 -1.95 -11.04 14.16
N LYS A 282 -1.86 -12.08 13.32
CA LYS A 282 -0.58 -12.68 12.86
C LYS A 282 0.14 -11.82 11.80
N SER A 283 -0.50 -10.77 11.28
CA SER A 283 0.02 -9.91 10.22
C SER A 283 0.81 -8.73 10.79
N SER A 284 1.94 -8.40 10.14
CA SER A 284 2.75 -7.22 10.48
C SER A 284 2.00 -5.95 10.08
N HIS A 285 2.00 -4.94 10.94
CA HIS A 285 1.41 -3.62 10.65
C HIS A 285 2.50 -2.64 10.21
N HIS A 286 2.15 -1.67 9.37
CA HIS A 286 3.08 -0.61 9.00
C HIS A 286 3.35 0.29 10.24
N PRO A 287 4.61 0.64 10.55
CA PRO A 287 4.95 1.36 11.79
C PRO A 287 4.25 2.71 11.94
N ILE A 288 3.99 3.42 10.83
CA ILE A 288 3.23 4.67 10.83
C ILE A 288 1.89 4.57 11.57
N LEU A 289 1.19 3.42 11.50
CA LEU A 289 -0.08 3.22 12.21
C LEU A 289 0.13 3.32 13.72
N PHE A 290 1.20 2.74 14.23
CA PHE A 290 1.52 2.80 15.65
C PHE A 290 1.88 4.23 16.09
N TYR A 291 2.79 4.89 15.39
CA TYR A 291 3.22 6.24 15.78
C TYR A 291 2.09 7.27 15.64
N THR A 292 1.29 7.20 14.58
CA THR A 292 0.09 8.05 14.44
C THR A 292 -0.94 7.73 15.54
N PHE A 293 -1.09 6.46 15.95
CA PHE A 293 -1.99 6.11 17.06
C PHE A 293 -1.58 6.81 18.36
N LEU A 294 -0.28 6.77 18.67
CA LEU A 294 0.28 7.45 19.84
C LEU A 294 0.08 8.96 19.75
N ASN A 295 0.41 9.55 18.60
CA ASN A 295 0.34 10.98 18.39
C ASN A 295 -1.11 11.51 18.43
N CYS A 296 -2.10 10.78 17.89
CA CYS A 296 -3.52 11.11 18.03
C CYS A 296 -4.00 11.12 19.50
N LEU A 297 -3.37 10.31 20.38
CA LEU A 297 -3.69 10.26 21.80
C LEU A 297 -2.82 11.21 22.64
N GLY A 298 -2.07 12.11 22.00
CA GLY A 298 -1.27 13.13 22.67
C GLY A 298 -0.01 12.58 23.34
N ILE A 299 0.54 11.46 22.85
CA ILE A 299 1.87 11.00 23.25
C ILE A 299 2.92 11.75 22.45
N ASP A 300 3.65 12.63 23.13
CA ASP A 300 4.84 13.30 22.62
C ASP A 300 6.12 12.50 22.92
N LEU A 301 7.26 13.02 22.47
CA LEU A 301 8.56 12.38 22.68
C LEU A 301 8.90 12.21 24.17
N LYS A 302 8.59 13.23 24.99
CA LYS A 302 8.87 13.20 26.42
C LYS A 302 8.08 12.08 27.11
N CYS A 303 6.77 12.02 26.87
CA CYS A 303 5.90 10.96 27.35
C CYS A 303 6.40 9.57 26.94
N LEU A 304 6.81 9.42 25.68
CA LEU A 304 7.28 8.13 25.15
C LEU A 304 8.57 7.67 25.84
N ILE A 305 9.51 8.59 26.09
CA ILE A 305 10.77 8.30 26.80
C ILE A 305 10.51 7.92 28.26
N GLU A 306 9.64 8.66 28.94
CA GLU A 306 9.22 8.39 30.32
C GLU A 306 8.56 7.00 30.42
N ASP A 307 7.57 6.72 29.58
CA ASP A 307 6.88 5.42 29.54
C ASP A 307 7.85 4.25 29.26
N CYS A 308 8.86 4.46 28.40
CA CYS A 308 9.91 3.48 28.15
C CYS A 308 10.82 3.22 29.36
N SER A 309 11.12 4.28 30.11
CA SER A 309 11.99 4.24 31.29
C SER A 309 11.28 3.53 32.45
N ASP A 310 10.00 3.84 32.65
CA ASP A 310 9.14 3.26 33.67
C ASP A 310 8.72 1.81 33.36
N ARG A 311 9.01 1.34 32.13
CA ARG A 311 8.65 0.00 31.65
C ARG A 311 7.16 -0.28 31.82
N VAL A 312 6.35 0.71 31.46
CA VAL A 312 4.90 0.65 31.65
C VAL A 312 4.32 -0.60 31.00
N LYS A 313 3.32 -1.18 31.67
CA LYS A 313 2.59 -2.34 31.18
C LYS A 313 1.12 -2.16 31.46
N TYR A 314 0.30 -2.52 30.48
CA TYR A 314 -1.13 -2.63 30.71
C TYR A 314 -1.44 -3.99 31.31
N ASN A 315 -1.71 -4.02 32.61
CA ASN A 315 -2.34 -5.16 33.24
C ASN A 315 -3.84 -4.98 33.08
N SER A 316 -4.46 -5.83 32.24
CA SER A 316 -5.92 -5.89 32.21
C SER A 316 -6.41 -6.07 33.64
N PRO A 317 -7.49 -5.37 34.06
CA PRO A 317 -8.13 -5.67 35.33
C PRO A 317 -8.27 -7.18 35.42
N PRO A 318 -7.96 -7.81 36.57
CA PRO A 318 -8.29 -9.22 36.73
C PRO A 318 -9.72 -9.32 36.25
N LYS A 319 -9.97 -10.19 35.26
CA LYS A 319 -11.34 -10.59 35.02
C LYS A 319 -11.75 -11.06 36.39
N SER A 320 -12.54 -10.27 37.12
CA SER A 320 -13.28 -10.78 38.24
C SER A 320 -13.82 -12.09 37.68
N PRO A 321 -13.53 -13.26 38.29
CA PRO A 321 -14.40 -14.36 38.00
C PRO A 321 -15.75 -13.71 38.19
N ALA A 322 -16.52 -13.60 37.11
CA ALA A 322 -17.93 -13.45 37.32
C ALA A 322 -18.18 -14.54 38.35
N LEU A 323 -18.78 -14.18 39.47
CA LEU A 323 -19.62 -15.13 40.17
C LEU A 323 -20.62 -15.57 39.09
N VAL A 324 -20.16 -16.48 38.23
CA VAL A 324 -20.92 -17.60 37.78
C VAL A 324 -21.04 -18.36 39.09
N GLU A 325 -21.98 -17.90 39.92
CA GLU A 325 -22.86 -18.87 40.52
C GLU A 325 -23.25 -19.77 39.35
N SER A 326 -22.57 -20.90 39.24
CA SER A 326 -23.14 -22.06 38.63
C SER A 326 -24.29 -22.46 39.54
N MET A 327 -25.35 -21.64 39.58
CA MET A 327 -26.67 -22.21 39.59
C MET A 327 -26.71 -23.00 38.30
N GLU A 328 -26.49 -24.31 38.40
CA GLU A 328 -26.89 -25.20 37.33
C GLU A 328 -28.29 -24.77 36.94
N ALA A 329 -28.44 -24.23 35.73
CA ALA A 329 -29.75 -23.81 35.26
C ALA A 329 -30.67 -25.01 35.44
N SER A 330 -31.72 -24.84 36.24
CA SER A 330 -32.68 -25.89 36.54
C SER A 330 -33.09 -26.57 35.24
N ASP A 331 -33.27 -27.88 35.26
CA ASP A 331 -33.72 -28.61 34.06
C ASP A 331 -35.01 -28.03 33.46
N LEU A 332 -35.80 -27.32 34.27
CA LEU A 332 -36.95 -26.53 33.82
C LEU A 332 -36.56 -25.36 32.89
N GLU A 333 -35.51 -24.58 33.23
CA GLU A 333 -35.05 -23.47 32.39
C GLU A 333 -34.39 -23.99 31.09
N LYS A 334 -33.59 -25.07 31.20
CA LYS A 334 -33.03 -25.74 30.01
C LYS A 334 -34.16 -26.20 29.09
N ASN A 335 -35.18 -26.89 29.62
CA ASN A 335 -36.31 -27.38 28.83
C ASN A 335 -37.15 -26.24 28.20
N ALA A 336 -37.37 -25.14 28.93
CA ALA A 336 -38.07 -23.98 28.38
C ALA A 336 -37.32 -23.35 27.20
N ARG A 337 -36.00 -23.16 27.34
CA ARG A 337 -35.15 -22.59 26.29
C ARG A 337 -34.92 -23.54 25.12
N ARG A 338 -34.83 -24.86 25.36
CA ARG A 338 -34.86 -25.88 24.30
C ARG A 338 -36.11 -25.74 23.43
N LYS A 339 -37.28 -25.60 24.06
CA LYS A 339 -38.56 -25.44 23.36
C LYS A 339 -38.61 -24.13 22.57
N SER A 340 -38.24 -23.02 23.20
CA SER A 340 -38.10 -21.71 22.53
C SER A 340 -37.17 -21.78 21.31
N PHE A 341 -35.99 -22.39 21.48
CA PHE A 341 -35.01 -22.57 20.41
C PHE A 341 -35.54 -23.45 19.28
N SER A 342 -36.20 -24.57 19.60
CA SER A 342 -36.75 -25.49 18.58
C SER A 342 -37.79 -24.81 17.67
N ILE A 343 -38.62 -23.94 18.25
CA ILE A 343 -39.62 -23.17 17.50
C ILE A 343 -38.93 -22.13 16.61
N ALA A 344 -38.06 -21.30 17.19
CA ALA A 344 -37.40 -20.23 16.42
C ALA A 344 -36.47 -20.79 15.34
N TYR A 345 -35.79 -21.91 15.63
CA TYR A 345 -34.87 -22.54 14.70
C TYR A 345 -35.56 -23.12 13.46
N ALA A 346 -36.88 -23.35 13.47
CA ALA A 346 -37.63 -23.70 12.27
C ALA A 346 -37.49 -22.63 11.19
N ASP A 347 -37.52 -21.36 11.56
CA ASP A 347 -37.60 -20.23 10.61
C ASP A 347 -36.28 -19.50 10.43
N VAL A 348 -35.50 -19.29 11.51
CA VAL A 348 -34.26 -18.48 11.46
C VAL A 348 -32.99 -19.34 11.60
N PRO A 349 -31.81 -18.84 11.16
CA PRO A 349 -30.54 -19.54 11.39
C PRO A 349 -30.24 -19.73 12.87
N ALA A 350 -29.57 -20.83 13.24
CA ALA A 350 -29.25 -21.16 14.64
C ALA A 350 -28.62 -19.99 15.40
N LYS A 351 -27.61 -19.32 14.82
CA LYS A 351 -26.90 -18.19 15.47
C LYS A 351 -27.74 -16.93 15.65
N SER A 352 -28.89 -16.85 15.01
CA SER A 352 -29.82 -15.72 15.06
C SER A 352 -30.98 -15.94 16.01
N THR A 353 -31.14 -17.15 16.58
CA THR A 353 -32.14 -17.37 17.63
C THR A 353 -31.65 -16.74 18.93
N GLY A 354 -32.57 -16.14 19.70
CA GLY A 354 -32.24 -15.48 20.97
C GLY A 354 -31.60 -16.43 21.99
N ASP A 355 -31.99 -17.70 21.98
CA ASP A 355 -31.53 -18.71 22.94
C ASP A 355 -30.26 -19.46 22.53
N TYR A 356 -29.75 -19.27 21.30
CA TYR A 356 -28.57 -19.97 20.82
C TYR A 356 -27.34 -19.79 21.71
N THR A 357 -27.05 -18.52 22.05
CA THR A 357 -25.85 -18.17 22.82
C THR A 357 -25.94 -18.70 24.25
N TRP A 358 -27.15 -18.78 24.81
CA TRP A 358 -27.38 -19.32 26.14
C TRP A 358 -27.26 -20.85 26.14
N LEU A 359 -27.96 -21.55 25.25
CA LEU A 359 -27.89 -23.02 25.14
C LEU A 359 -26.48 -23.51 24.79
N TYR A 360 -25.72 -22.76 23.97
CA TYR A 360 -24.33 -23.09 23.68
C TYR A 360 -23.43 -23.09 24.94
N ARG A 361 -23.76 -22.28 25.94
CA ARG A 361 -23.00 -22.14 27.19
C ARG A 361 -23.47 -23.09 28.29
N HIS A 362 -24.76 -23.40 28.34
CA HIS A 362 -25.39 -24.12 29.45
C HIS A 362 -25.90 -25.53 29.09
N ASP A 363 -26.00 -25.86 27.80
CA ASP A 363 -26.56 -27.13 27.31
C ASP A 363 -26.09 -27.45 25.87
N LYS A 364 -24.77 -27.45 25.72
CA LYS A 364 -24.09 -27.53 24.43
C LYS A 364 -24.36 -28.84 23.69
N ASP A 365 -24.41 -29.95 24.42
CA ASP A 365 -24.55 -31.29 23.84
C ASP A 365 -25.93 -31.48 23.21
N TRP A 366 -26.99 -31.03 23.90
CA TRP A 366 -28.33 -31.01 23.33
C TRP A 366 -28.40 -30.11 22.09
N LEU A 367 -27.86 -28.89 22.15
CA LEU A 367 -27.91 -27.93 21.04
C LEU A 367 -27.21 -28.48 19.79
N GLN A 368 -26.04 -29.10 19.95
CA GLN A 368 -25.28 -29.70 18.85
C GLN A 368 -26.02 -30.89 18.24
N SER A 369 -26.55 -31.79 19.09
CA SER A 369 -27.37 -32.92 18.63
C SER A 369 -28.59 -32.43 17.86
N TYR A 370 -29.35 -31.46 18.41
CA TYR A 370 -30.58 -30.95 17.81
C TYR A 370 -30.33 -30.28 16.44
N ILE A 371 -29.32 -29.41 16.33
CA ILE A 371 -28.96 -28.76 15.05
C ILE A 371 -28.51 -29.80 14.02
N SER A 372 -27.76 -30.82 14.44
CA SER A 372 -27.29 -31.87 13.53
C SER A 372 -28.43 -32.74 12.98
N GLY A 373 -29.46 -33.04 13.80
CA GLY A 373 -30.66 -33.77 13.38
C GLY A 373 -31.63 -32.95 12.54
N HIS A 374 -31.58 -31.61 12.63
CA HIS A 374 -32.49 -30.68 11.94
C HIS A 374 -31.73 -29.72 11.02
N ARG A 375 -30.73 -30.22 10.28
CA ARG A 375 -29.91 -29.39 9.38
C ARG A 375 -30.77 -28.77 8.28
N LYS A 376 -30.72 -27.44 8.17
CA LYS A 376 -31.27 -26.70 7.02
C LYS A 376 -30.36 -26.84 5.81
N ALA A 377 -30.94 -27.01 4.63
CA ALA A 377 -30.19 -26.89 3.37
C ALA A 377 -29.55 -25.49 3.29
N PRO A 378 -28.27 -25.36 2.88
CA PRO A 378 -27.61 -24.07 2.81
C PRO A 378 -28.30 -23.17 1.78
N ILE A 379 -28.87 -22.05 2.25
CA ILE A 379 -29.35 -20.99 1.37
C ILE A 379 -28.11 -20.22 0.89
N VAL A 380 -27.69 -20.47 -0.34
CA VAL A 380 -26.67 -19.66 -1.01
C VAL A 380 -27.32 -18.34 -1.43
N ARG A 381 -27.07 -17.26 -0.67
CA ARG A 381 -27.44 -15.90 -1.10
C ARG A 381 -26.32 -15.33 -1.95
N ASP A 382 -26.56 -15.19 -3.25
CA ASP A 382 -25.66 -14.46 -4.16
C ASP A 382 -25.79 -12.96 -3.82
N LEU A 383 -24.82 -12.41 -3.07
CA LEU A 383 -24.81 -11.00 -2.59
C LEU A 383 -24.61 -9.96 -3.69
N VAL A 384 -24.45 -10.40 -4.94
CA VAL A 384 -24.14 -9.55 -6.08
C VAL A 384 -25.39 -9.40 -6.94
N ASP A 385 -25.88 -8.17 -7.08
CA ASP A 385 -26.90 -7.82 -8.07
C ASP A 385 -26.30 -7.86 -9.48
N TRP A 386 -26.29 -9.07 -10.05
CA TRP A 386 -25.73 -9.34 -11.37
C TRP A 386 -26.49 -8.60 -12.48
N ALA A 387 -27.79 -8.36 -12.31
CA ALA A 387 -28.59 -7.66 -13.31
C ALA A 387 -28.18 -6.19 -13.42
N LYS A 388 -28.03 -5.50 -12.28
CA LYS A 388 -27.54 -4.12 -12.25
C LYS A 388 -26.11 -4.02 -12.78
N ARG A 389 -25.22 -4.91 -12.32
CA ARG A 389 -23.82 -4.94 -12.75
C ARG A 389 -23.65 -5.18 -14.24
N ASP A 390 -24.47 -6.05 -14.83
CA ASP A 390 -24.47 -6.32 -16.27
C ASP A 390 -24.96 -5.13 -17.09
N CYS A 391 -25.94 -4.36 -16.58
CA CYS A 391 -26.39 -3.13 -17.23
C CYS A 391 -25.28 -2.07 -17.28
N GLU A 392 -24.68 -1.77 -16.12
CA GLU A 392 -23.62 -0.75 -16.00
C GLU A 392 -22.38 -1.12 -16.84
N LEU A 393 -22.02 -2.41 -16.85
CA LEU A 393 -20.90 -2.89 -17.65
C LEU A 393 -21.20 -2.79 -19.15
N ALA A 394 -22.38 -3.20 -19.60
CA ALA A 394 -22.78 -3.11 -21.00
C ALA A 394 -22.79 -1.66 -21.52
N GLU A 395 -23.28 -0.72 -20.72
CA GLU A 395 -23.27 0.71 -21.07
C GLU A 395 -21.84 1.25 -21.24
N ARG A 396 -20.97 0.99 -20.25
CA ARG A 396 -19.56 1.36 -20.33
C ARG A 396 -18.86 0.74 -21.53
N MET A 397 -19.19 -0.51 -21.87
CA MET A 397 -18.64 -1.18 -23.06
C MET A 397 -19.07 -0.49 -24.36
N CYS A 398 -20.32 -0.05 -24.47
CA CYS A 398 -20.78 0.73 -25.63
C CYS A 398 -20.00 2.05 -25.76
N SER A 399 -19.79 2.76 -24.66
CA SER A 399 -18.97 3.98 -24.65
C SER A 399 -17.53 3.70 -25.06
N ALA A 400 -16.91 2.63 -24.56
CA ALA A 400 -15.55 2.23 -24.92
C ALA A 400 -15.43 1.89 -26.41
N VAL A 401 -16.42 1.22 -26.99
CA VAL A 401 -16.46 0.93 -28.43
C VAL A 401 -16.55 2.23 -29.25
N ALA A 402 -17.37 3.20 -28.81
CA ALA A 402 -17.48 4.49 -29.48
C ALA A 402 -16.15 5.28 -29.41
N GLU A 403 -15.48 5.26 -28.25
CA GLU A 403 -14.17 5.90 -28.06
C GLU A 403 -13.11 5.28 -28.99
N ILE A 404 -13.06 3.95 -29.09
CA ILE A 404 -12.13 3.26 -30.00
C ILE A 404 -12.37 3.64 -31.47
N LYS A 405 -13.63 3.83 -31.86
CA LYS A 405 -13.99 4.28 -33.21
C LYS A 405 -13.63 5.74 -33.48
N ALA A 406 -13.63 6.57 -32.44
CA ALA A 406 -13.37 8.01 -32.51
C ALA A 406 -11.88 8.39 -32.36
N MET A 407 -11.00 7.44 -32.02
CA MET A 407 -9.57 7.71 -31.87
C MET A 407 -8.95 8.32 -33.13
N PRO A 408 -8.12 9.38 -33.00
CA PRO A 408 -7.44 9.99 -34.14
C PRO A 408 -6.33 9.06 -34.68
N GLY A 409 -6.11 9.12 -35.99
CA GLY A 409 -5.07 8.34 -36.67
C GLY A 409 -5.54 6.96 -37.17
N PRO A 410 -4.62 5.99 -37.33
CA PRO A 410 -4.95 4.69 -37.92
C PRO A 410 -5.94 3.89 -37.04
N PRO A 411 -6.98 3.29 -37.63
CA PRO A 411 -7.96 2.47 -36.90
C PRO A 411 -7.32 1.42 -36.00
N VAL A 412 -7.79 1.32 -34.75
CA VAL A 412 -7.43 0.25 -33.80
C VAL A 412 -8.53 -0.82 -33.81
N GLN A 413 -8.17 -2.10 -33.94
CA GLN A 413 -9.14 -3.20 -33.97
C GLN A 413 -9.99 -3.25 -32.69
N ILE A 414 -11.31 -3.31 -32.86
CA ILE A 414 -12.25 -3.47 -31.76
C ILE A 414 -12.20 -4.94 -31.31
N SER A 415 -11.27 -5.23 -30.42
CA SER A 415 -11.08 -6.54 -29.79
C SER A 415 -11.48 -6.49 -28.32
N LEU A 416 -11.73 -7.65 -27.69
CA LEU A 416 -12.04 -7.72 -26.26
C LEU A 416 -10.91 -7.10 -25.42
N ALA A 417 -9.66 -7.32 -25.83
CA ALA A 417 -8.49 -6.72 -25.21
C ALA A 417 -8.46 -5.20 -25.35
N ALA A 418 -8.83 -4.64 -26.51
CA ALA A 418 -8.91 -3.19 -26.71
C ALA A 418 -9.99 -2.55 -25.82
N ILE A 419 -11.18 -3.18 -25.73
CA ILE A 419 -12.27 -2.72 -24.87
C ILE A 419 -11.84 -2.79 -23.39
N CYS A 420 -11.19 -3.88 -22.96
CA CYS A 420 -10.68 -4.03 -21.59
C CYS A 420 -9.66 -2.95 -21.21
N ARG A 421 -8.77 -2.55 -22.14
CA ARG A 421 -7.81 -1.47 -21.93
C ARG A 421 -8.49 -0.12 -21.69
N VAL A 422 -9.46 0.25 -22.53
CA VAL A 422 -10.23 1.50 -22.37
C VAL A 422 -11.01 1.51 -21.05
N LEU A 423 -11.62 0.38 -20.70
CA LEU A 423 -12.38 0.24 -19.47
C LEU A 423 -11.53 0.13 -18.19
N SER A 424 -10.21 -0.05 -18.32
CA SER A 424 -9.30 -0.34 -17.20
C SER A 424 -9.75 -1.55 -16.35
N VAL A 425 -10.22 -2.62 -17.02
CA VAL A 425 -10.66 -3.87 -16.36
C VAL A 425 -9.89 -5.08 -16.90
N PRO A 426 -9.59 -6.09 -16.07
CA PRO A 426 -8.94 -7.31 -16.55
C PRO A 426 -9.91 -8.16 -17.41
N PRO A 427 -9.42 -8.90 -18.42
CA PRO A 427 -10.26 -9.79 -19.24
C PRO A 427 -11.05 -10.83 -18.43
N ASP A 428 -10.52 -11.23 -17.27
CA ASP A 428 -11.17 -12.15 -16.32
C ASP A 428 -12.51 -11.65 -15.76
N THR A 429 -12.79 -10.34 -15.89
CA THR A 429 -14.09 -9.75 -15.53
C THR A 429 -15.25 -10.42 -16.29
N PHE A 430 -14.98 -10.97 -17.47
CA PHE A 430 -15.96 -11.64 -18.32
C PHE A 430 -16.00 -13.16 -18.16
N ARG A 431 -15.32 -13.72 -17.14
CA ARG A 431 -15.28 -15.18 -16.90
C ARG A 431 -16.65 -15.79 -16.61
N HIS A 432 -17.59 -15.01 -16.08
CA HIS A 432 -18.96 -15.43 -15.77
C HIS A 432 -19.97 -14.95 -16.83
N GLN A 433 -19.75 -15.24 -18.12
CA GLN A 433 -20.61 -14.76 -19.22
C GLN A 433 -22.09 -15.11 -19.03
N ARG A 434 -22.41 -16.27 -18.41
CA ARG A 434 -23.80 -16.68 -18.10
C ARG A 434 -24.54 -15.71 -17.17
N LYS A 435 -23.80 -14.94 -16.35
CA LYS A 435 -24.35 -13.92 -15.46
C LYS A 435 -24.32 -12.50 -16.07
N LEU A 436 -23.76 -12.35 -17.27
CA LEU A 436 -23.58 -11.07 -17.96
C LEU A 436 -24.15 -11.08 -19.41
N PRO A 437 -25.45 -11.42 -19.60
CA PRO A 437 -26.03 -11.58 -20.93
C PRO A 437 -26.00 -10.30 -21.79
N LYS A 438 -26.17 -9.11 -21.20
CA LYS A 438 -26.13 -7.82 -21.93
C LYS A 438 -24.71 -7.51 -22.38
N SER A 439 -23.74 -7.64 -21.48
CA SER A 439 -22.32 -7.43 -21.80
C SER A 439 -21.84 -8.43 -22.86
N ALA A 440 -22.25 -9.70 -22.76
CA ALA A 440 -21.94 -10.73 -23.76
C ALA A 440 -22.51 -10.38 -25.14
N ARG A 441 -23.71 -9.77 -25.21
CA ARG A 441 -24.30 -9.28 -26.45
C ARG A 441 -23.49 -8.12 -27.06
N VAL A 442 -23.01 -7.20 -26.24
CA VAL A 442 -22.14 -6.09 -26.68
C VAL A 442 -20.84 -6.63 -27.27
N ILE A 443 -20.22 -7.62 -26.62
CA ILE A 443 -19.04 -8.31 -27.17
C ILE A 443 -19.37 -8.91 -28.54
N LYS A 444 -20.41 -9.76 -28.61
CA LYS A 444 -20.76 -10.46 -29.85
C LYS A 444 -21.06 -9.52 -31.02
N ASN A 445 -21.69 -8.38 -30.75
CA ASN A 445 -22.13 -7.45 -31.80
C ASN A 445 -21.06 -6.44 -32.24
N ASN A 446 -20.00 -6.23 -31.46
CA ASN A 446 -19.02 -5.15 -31.72
C ASN A 446 -17.60 -5.64 -31.98
N LEU A 447 -17.28 -6.91 -31.68
CA LEU A 447 -15.95 -7.44 -31.98
C LEU A 447 -15.73 -7.52 -33.49
N GLU A 448 -14.69 -6.86 -33.95
CA GLU A 448 -14.30 -6.90 -35.37
C GLU A 448 -13.55 -8.18 -35.69
N THR A 449 -14.00 -8.87 -36.74
CA THR A 449 -13.17 -9.89 -37.37
C THR A 449 -11.94 -9.23 -38.00
N ARG A 450 -10.94 -10.05 -38.32
CA ARG A 450 -9.77 -9.57 -39.06
C ARG A 450 -10.15 -8.95 -40.41
N HIS A 451 -11.20 -9.48 -41.05
CA HIS A 451 -11.72 -8.99 -42.32
C HIS A 451 -12.35 -7.60 -42.17
N ASP A 452 -13.29 -7.44 -41.23
CA ASP A 452 -13.97 -6.14 -40.96
C ASP A 452 -12.97 -5.04 -40.59
N TYR A 453 -11.98 -5.40 -39.76
CA TYR A 453 -10.93 -4.48 -39.34
C TYR A 453 -10.08 -4.00 -40.53
N GLN A 454 -9.71 -4.90 -41.45
CA GLN A 454 -8.96 -4.52 -42.65
C GLN A 454 -9.76 -3.61 -43.58
N LEU A 455 -11.07 -3.88 -43.76
CA LEU A 455 -11.95 -2.98 -44.52
C LEU A 455 -11.98 -1.57 -43.91
N ARG A 456 -12.09 -1.46 -42.57
CA ARG A 456 -12.07 -0.15 -41.90
C ARG A 456 -10.74 0.58 -42.04
N LYS A 457 -9.61 -0.15 -42.02
CA LYS A 457 -8.29 0.43 -42.29
C LYS A 457 -8.15 0.92 -43.73
N LEU A 458 -8.69 0.19 -44.70
CA LEU A 458 -8.70 0.63 -46.10
C LEU A 458 -9.57 1.88 -46.29
N ALA A 459 -10.76 1.92 -45.68
CA ALA A 459 -11.63 3.08 -45.71
C ALA A 459 -10.95 4.32 -45.10
N TRP A 460 -10.22 4.16 -43.99
CA TRP A 460 -9.41 5.23 -43.42
C TRP A 460 -8.28 5.66 -44.37
N ALA A 461 -7.48 4.72 -44.88
CA ALA A 461 -6.37 5.01 -45.77
C ALA A 461 -6.81 5.72 -47.07
N ALA A 462 -7.96 5.34 -47.64
CA ALA A 462 -8.53 5.99 -48.82
C ALA A 462 -8.89 7.46 -48.54
N ARG A 463 -9.48 7.76 -47.38
CA ARG A 463 -9.80 9.13 -46.97
C ARG A 463 -8.55 9.99 -46.79
N GLU A 464 -7.51 9.44 -46.15
CA GLU A 464 -6.23 10.14 -45.94
C GLU A 464 -5.53 10.42 -47.27
N LEU A 465 -5.45 9.43 -48.18
CA LEU A 465 -4.82 9.61 -49.49
C LEU A 465 -5.57 10.63 -50.35
N LYS A 466 -6.90 10.66 -50.26
CA LYS A 466 -7.73 11.68 -50.92
C LYS A 466 -7.48 13.07 -50.36
N ALA A 467 -7.34 13.21 -49.04
CA ALA A 467 -6.98 14.48 -48.40
C ALA A 467 -5.57 14.95 -48.81
N GLU A 468 -4.63 14.03 -49.00
CA GLU A 468 -3.26 14.28 -49.48
C GLU A 468 -3.18 14.51 -51.01
N LYS A 469 -4.30 14.46 -51.74
CA LYS A 469 -4.38 14.58 -53.22
C LYS A 469 -3.54 13.54 -53.98
N ILE A 470 -3.34 12.36 -53.39
CA ILE A 470 -2.59 11.26 -54.01
C ILE A 470 -3.58 10.34 -54.75
N ASN A 471 -3.25 9.98 -56.01
CA ASN A 471 -4.04 9.00 -56.76
C ASN A 471 -4.07 7.65 -56.03
N CYS A 472 -5.27 7.21 -55.68
CA CYS A 472 -5.48 5.97 -54.94
C CYS A 472 -5.12 4.79 -55.85
N THR A 473 -4.14 3.98 -55.43
CA THR A 473 -3.83 2.69 -56.08
C THR A 473 -3.85 1.61 -55.03
N LYS A 474 -4.00 0.34 -55.46
CA LYS A 474 -3.95 -0.82 -54.55
C LYS A 474 -2.70 -0.80 -53.67
N SER A 475 -1.57 -0.45 -54.25
CA SER A 475 -0.29 -0.34 -53.57
C SER A 475 -0.26 0.81 -52.55
N HIS A 476 -0.83 1.97 -52.86
CA HIS A 476 -0.91 3.09 -51.92
C HIS A 476 -1.80 2.77 -50.73
N LEU A 477 -2.96 2.15 -50.96
CA LEU A 477 -3.88 1.74 -49.91
C LEU A 477 -3.25 0.75 -48.93
N LEU A 478 -2.62 -0.31 -49.43
CA LEU A 478 -2.01 -1.34 -48.56
C LEU A 478 -0.83 -0.79 -47.75
N ARG A 479 -0.02 0.10 -48.33
CA ARG A 479 1.08 0.77 -47.63
C ARG A 479 0.56 1.73 -46.55
N LYS A 480 -0.36 2.63 -46.90
CA LYS A 480 -0.91 3.64 -45.96
C LYS A 480 -1.67 2.96 -44.82
N SER A 481 -2.47 1.93 -45.12
CA SER A 481 -3.17 1.13 -44.12
C SER A 481 -2.28 0.17 -43.33
N ASN A 482 -1.01 0.00 -43.68
CA ASN A 482 -0.07 -0.94 -43.05
C ASN A 482 -0.67 -2.36 -42.90
N ILE A 483 -1.29 -2.89 -43.95
CA ILE A 483 -1.79 -4.26 -44.01
C ILE A 483 -0.71 -5.15 -44.63
N ARG A 484 -0.06 -5.98 -43.81
CA ARG A 484 1.03 -6.88 -44.25
C ARG A 484 0.54 -8.22 -44.78
N VAL A 485 -0.54 -8.74 -44.20
CA VAL A 485 -1.14 -10.01 -44.60
C VAL A 485 -2.63 -9.76 -44.82
N CYS A 486 -3.00 -9.61 -46.10
CA CYS A 486 -4.35 -9.26 -46.54
C CYS A 486 -5.26 -10.49 -46.54
N CYS A 487 -6.43 -10.38 -45.93
CA CYS A 487 -7.49 -11.41 -46.02
C CYS A 487 -8.68 -10.96 -46.87
N LEU A 488 -8.58 -9.80 -47.52
CA LEU A 488 -9.58 -9.26 -48.43
C LEU A 488 -9.31 -9.72 -49.87
N SER A 489 -10.38 -9.94 -50.63
CA SER A 489 -10.31 -10.18 -52.07
C SER A 489 -9.93 -8.91 -52.83
N ASP A 490 -9.37 -9.06 -54.02
CA ASP A 490 -8.99 -7.93 -54.87
C ASP A 490 -10.18 -7.02 -55.17
N HIS A 491 -11.34 -7.60 -55.46
CA HIS A 491 -12.58 -6.85 -55.69
C HIS A 491 -12.97 -5.97 -54.48
N GLU A 492 -12.80 -6.45 -53.25
CA GLU A 492 -13.10 -5.66 -52.04
C GLU A 492 -12.12 -4.50 -51.85
N ILE A 493 -10.85 -4.66 -52.25
CA ILE A 493 -9.85 -3.60 -52.18
C ILE A 493 -10.13 -2.51 -53.24
N TYR A 494 -10.51 -2.91 -54.45
CA TYR A 494 -10.83 -1.99 -55.54
C TYR A 494 -12.06 -1.10 -55.27
N ARG A 495 -12.93 -1.43 -54.30
CA ARG A 495 -14.04 -0.56 -53.88
C ARG A 495 -13.60 0.75 -53.22
N PHE A 496 -12.32 0.88 -52.85
CA PHE A 496 -11.75 2.05 -52.17
C PHE A 496 -10.81 2.88 -53.05
N ILE A 497 -10.64 2.48 -54.31
CA ILE A 497 -9.86 3.16 -55.36
C ILE A 497 -10.85 3.88 -56.25
#